data_AF-A0A521RV80-F1
#
_entry.id   AF-A0A521RV80-F1
#
_cell.length_a   1.000
_cell.length_b   1.000
_cell.length_c   1.000
_cell.angle_alpha   90.00
_cell.angle_beta   90.00
_cell.angle_gamma   90.00
#
_symmetry.space_group_name_H-M   'P 1'
#
loop_
_entity.id
_entity.type
_entity.pdbx_description
1 polymer ?
#
loop_
_entity_poly.entity_id
_entity_poly.type
_entity_poly.pdbx_seq_one_letter_code
_entity_poly.pdbx_strand_id
1 'polypeptide(L)'
;AKHISTSIKNHSFVGKEKKRDVRMTMSIGCSIFPHDGREKDELIHRADLALYHAKEAGRDQVILFSQLKNKLSQPKEEQNVF
;
A
#
# COMPACT_ATOMS: atom_id res chain seq x y z
N ALA A 1 -8.75 1.71 -7.08
CA ALA A 1 -8.17 1.64 -5.71
C ALA A 1 -8.36 2.93 -4.90
N LYS A 2 -7.88 4.09 -5.37
CA LYS A 2 -7.89 5.36 -4.61
C LYS A 2 -9.28 5.85 -4.15
N HIS A 3 -10.34 5.53 -4.87
CA HIS A 3 -11.71 5.87 -4.46
C HIS A 3 -12.11 5.19 -3.13
N ILE A 4 -11.74 3.91 -2.94
CA ILE A 4 -12.11 3.15 -1.73
C ILE A 4 -11.36 3.69 -0.50
N SER A 5 -10.06 3.96 -0.61
CA SER A 5 -9.28 4.53 0.49
C SER A 5 -9.80 5.89 0.93
N THR A 6 -10.18 6.74 -0.03
CA THR A 6 -10.77 8.06 0.27
C THR A 6 -12.13 7.93 0.96
N SER A 7 -12.98 7.01 0.51
CA SER A 7 -14.27 6.75 1.15
C SER A 7 -14.11 6.29 2.59
N ILE A 8 -13.17 5.39 2.88
CA ILE A 8 -12.90 4.94 4.25
C ILE A 8 -12.41 6.11 5.11
N LYS A 9 -11.45 6.90 4.61
CA LYS A 9 -10.86 8.00 5.37
C LYS A 9 -11.87 9.09 5.74
N ASN A 10 -12.84 9.34 4.88
CA ASN A 10 -13.86 10.38 5.07
C ASN A 10 -15.12 9.85 5.78
N HIS A 11 -15.19 8.55 6.09
CA HIS A 11 -16.32 7.96 6.79
C HIS A 11 -16.08 7.98 8.31
N SER A 12 -17.04 8.48 9.08
CA SER A 12 -17.00 8.36 10.54
C SER A 12 -17.50 7.00 10.95
N PHE A 13 -16.61 6.17 11.50
CA PHE A 13 -16.99 4.89 12.04
C PHE A 13 -17.39 5.06 13.51
N VAL A 14 -18.62 4.72 13.85
CA VAL A 14 -19.14 4.79 15.23
C VAL A 14 -19.00 3.43 15.90
N GLY A 15 -18.23 3.36 16.99
CA GLY A 15 -18.05 2.13 17.77
C GLY A 15 -19.33 1.74 18.52
N LYS A 16 -19.62 0.42 18.61
CA LYS A 16 -20.83 -0.09 19.29
C LYS A 16 -20.91 0.27 20.79
N GLU A 17 -19.77 0.42 21.47
CA GLU A 17 -19.73 0.67 22.93
C GLU A 17 -19.45 2.11 23.34
N LYS A 18 -18.83 2.91 22.46
CA LYS A 18 -18.54 4.32 22.71
C LYS A 18 -18.99 5.09 21.49
N LYS A 19 -19.92 6.05 21.67
CA LYS A 19 -20.30 7.07 20.68
C LYS A 19 -19.13 8.04 20.40
N ARG A 20 -17.96 7.51 20.07
CA ARG A 20 -16.78 8.25 19.65
C ARG A 20 -16.50 7.89 18.22
N ASP A 21 -16.30 8.92 17.41
CA ASP A 21 -15.90 8.79 16.03
C ASP A 21 -14.50 8.17 15.97
N VAL A 22 -14.38 7.06 15.25
CA VAL A 22 -13.11 6.38 14.99
C VAL A 22 -12.67 6.74 13.58
N ARG A 23 -11.51 7.39 13.46
CA ARG A 23 -10.86 7.59 12.17
C ARG A 23 -10.13 6.32 11.77
N MET A 24 -10.46 5.81 10.59
CA MET A 24 -9.78 4.66 9.99
C MET A 24 -9.15 5.03 8.66
N THR A 25 -8.03 4.39 8.36
CA THR A 25 -7.30 4.52 7.10
C THR A 25 -6.98 3.14 6.57
N MET A 26 -6.66 3.02 5.28
CA MET A 26 -6.33 1.74 4.65
C MET A 26 -5.01 1.86 3.89
N SER A 27 -4.18 0.82 3.99
CA SER A 27 -3.04 0.62 3.08
C SER A 27 -3.43 -0.41 2.03
N ILE A 28 -3.06 -0.19 0.77
CA ILE A 28 -3.40 -1.07 -0.34
C ILE A 28 -2.14 -1.39 -1.15
N GLY A 29 -1.92 -2.66 -1.44
CA GLY A 29 -0.97 -3.12 -2.45
C GLY A 29 -1.69 -3.61 -3.70
N CYS A 30 -1.13 -3.34 -4.87
CA CYS A 30 -1.71 -3.74 -6.15
C CYS A 30 -0.62 -4.26 -7.11
N SER A 31 -0.98 -5.27 -7.90
CA SER A 31 -0.18 -5.82 -9.00
C SER A 31 -1.03 -5.87 -10.28
N ILE A 32 -0.40 -5.73 -11.44
CA ILE A 32 -1.08 -5.65 -12.75
C ILE A 32 -0.65 -6.82 -13.64
N PHE A 33 -1.58 -7.67 -14.07
CA PHE A 33 -1.32 -8.64 -15.14
C PHE A 33 -1.23 -7.94 -16.51
N PRO A 34 -0.33 -8.34 -17.41
CA PRO A 34 0.74 -9.33 -17.24
C PRO A 34 2.06 -8.71 -16.75
N HIS A 35 2.10 -7.40 -16.51
CA HIS A 35 3.32 -6.63 -16.24
C HIS A 35 4.03 -7.06 -14.95
N ASP A 36 3.24 -7.28 -13.89
CA ASP A 36 3.69 -7.69 -12.57
C ASP A 36 3.50 -9.19 -12.35
N GLY A 37 3.40 -10.00 -13.40
CA GLY A 37 3.35 -11.46 -13.29
C GLY A 37 2.40 -12.10 -14.29
N ARG A 38 2.66 -13.36 -14.62
CA ARG A 38 1.85 -14.14 -15.57
C ARG A 38 1.02 -15.22 -14.88
N GLU A 39 1.40 -15.59 -13.68
CA GLU A 39 0.68 -16.57 -12.86
C GLU A 39 -0.09 -15.88 -11.73
N LYS A 40 -1.24 -16.47 -11.36
CA LYS A 40 -2.11 -15.94 -10.31
C LYS A 40 -1.37 -15.75 -8.99
N ASP A 41 -0.61 -16.76 -8.56
CA ASP A 41 0.06 -16.75 -7.26
C ASP A 41 1.21 -15.72 -7.23
N GLU A 42 1.87 -15.50 -8.38
CA GLU A 42 2.89 -14.47 -8.54
C GLU A 42 2.30 -13.06 -8.38
N LEU A 43 1.13 -12.79 -8.99
CA LEU A 43 0.43 -11.52 -8.86
C LEU A 43 -0.03 -11.27 -7.42
N ILE A 44 -0.66 -12.26 -6.78
CA ILE A 44 -1.11 -12.15 -5.38
C ILE A 44 0.08 -11.85 -4.46
N HIS A 45 1.17 -12.61 -4.61
CA HIS A 45 2.37 -12.40 -3.81
C HIS A 45 2.94 -10.99 -4.01
N ARG A 46 2.97 -10.48 -5.24
CA ARG A 46 3.46 -9.13 -5.54
C ARG A 46 2.55 -8.02 -5.04
N ALA A 47 1.23 -8.20 -5.08
CA ALA A 47 0.29 -7.28 -4.46
C ALA A 47 0.47 -7.25 -2.93
N ASP A 48 0.73 -8.39 -2.30
CA ASP A 48 1.00 -8.46 -0.85
C ASP A 48 2.32 -7.77 -0.48
N LEU A 49 3.39 -7.97 -1.27
CA LEU A 49 4.64 -7.21 -1.09
C LEU A 49 4.40 -5.69 -1.19
N ALA A 50 3.60 -5.25 -2.16
CA ALA A 50 3.23 -3.84 -2.29
C ALA A 50 2.44 -3.33 -1.08
N LEU A 51 1.56 -4.16 -0.51
CA LEU A 51 0.79 -3.84 0.68
C LEU A 51 1.69 -3.73 1.92
N TYR A 52 2.61 -4.68 2.08
CA TYR A 52 3.59 -4.69 3.16
C TYR A 52 4.42 -3.40 3.12
N HIS A 53 4.95 -3.03 1.95
CA HIS A 53 5.65 -1.75 1.79
C HIS A 53 4.76 -0.54 2.09
N ALA A 54 3.49 -0.55 1.70
CA ALA A 54 2.58 0.54 2.02
C ALA A 54 2.38 0.71 3.53
N LYS A 55 2.41 -0.40 4.29
CA LYS A 55 2.33 -0.39 5.76
C LYS A 55 3.61 0.15 6.41
N GLU A 56 4.78 -0.24 5.91
CA GLU A 56 6.07 0.21 6.44
C GLU A 56 6.39 1.68 6.08
N ALA A 57 6.01 2.12 4.87
CA ALA A 57 6.28 3.47 4.39
C ALA A 57 5.28 4.54 4.89
N GLY A 58 4.64 4.32 6.04
CA GLY A 58 3.78 5.32 6.70
C GLY A 58 2.27 5.06 6.65
N ARG A 59 1.80 3.95 6.07
CA ARG A 59 0.37 3.57 5.92
C ARG A 59 -0.44 4.59 5.08
N ASP A 60 -1.78 4.44 5.08
CA ASP A 60 -2.75 5.32 4.38
C ASP A 60 -2.42 5.64 2.91
N GLN A 61 -1.90 4.66 2.19
CA GLN A 61 -1.45 4.83 0.81
C GLN A 61 -1.70 3.58 -0.03
N VAL A 62 -1.67 3.79 -1.34
CA VAL A 62 -1.79 2.76 -2.36
C VAL A 62 -0.46 2.65 -3.08
N ILE A 63 0.15 1.47 -3.10
CA ILE A 63 1.41 1.21 -3.80
C ILE A 63 1.18 0.15 -4.87
N LEU A 64 1.70 0.41 -6.07
CA LEU A 64 1.79 -0.57 -7.14
C LEU A 64 3.13 -1.32 -7.03
N PHE A 65 3.13 -2.63 -7.25
CA PHE A 65 4.36 -3.43 -7.22
C PHE A 65 5.43 -2.90 -8.19
N SER A 66 5.04 -2.47 -9.38
CA SER A 66 5.94 -1.86 -10.36
C SER A 66 6.69 -0.62 -9.83
N GLN A 67 6.09 0.16 -8.93
CA GLN A 67 6.75 1.31 -8.30
C GLN A 67 7.87 0.88 -7.33
N LEU A 68 7.72 -0.27 -6.68
CA LEU A 68 8.75 -0.84 -5.81
C LEU A 68 9.94 -1.36 -6.61
N LYS A 69 9.66 -2.05 -7.72
CA LYS A 69 10.71 -2.55 -8.63
C LYS A 69 11.60 -1.40 -9.10
N ASN A 70 11.01 -0.26 -9.45
CA ASN A 70 11.75 0.91 -9.89
C ASN A 70 12.61 1.53 -8.77
N LYS A 71 12.14 1.51 -7.51
CA LYS A 71 12.92 2.01 -6.35
C LYS A 71 14.05 1.09 -5.93
N LEU A 72 13.86 -0.23 -6.03
CA LEU A 72 14.89 -1.23 -5.69
C LEU A 72 15.98 -1.35 -6.77
N SER A 73 15.70 -0.88 -7.99
CA SER A 73 16.67 -0.90 -9.10
C SER A 73 17.53 0.37 -9.17
N GLN A 74 17.30 1.35 -8.29
CA GLN A 74 18.21 2.49 -8.13
C GLN A 74 19.31 2.10 -7.14
N PRO A 75 20.60 2.21 -7.49
CA PRO A 75 21.67 2.02 -6.52
C PRO A 75 21.45 3.00 -5.36
N LYS A 76 21.54 2.49 -4.12
CA LYS A 76 21.55 3.33 -2.93
C LYS A 76 22.80 4.20 -3.01
N GLU A 77 22.67 5.44 -3.48
CA GLU A 77 23.71 6.44 -3.25
C GLU A 77 23.88 6.59 -1.74
N GLU A 78 25.12 6.39 -1.32
CA GLU A 78 25.60 6.41 0.05
C GLU A 78 25.22 7.72 0.73
N GLN A 79 24.19 7.69 1.57
CA GLN A 79 24.09 8.64 2.67
C GLN A 79 24.90 8.11 3.85
N ASN A 80 26.21 8.13 3.65
CA ASN A 80 27.19 8.08 4.73
C ASN A 80 28.24 9.14 4.43
N VAL A 81 27.85 10.41 4.57
CA VAL A 81 28.75 11.56 4.44
C VAL A 81 28.43 12.56 5.54
N PHE A 82 29.27 12.48 6.58
CA PHE A 82 29.51 13.32 7.77
C PHE A 82 28.50 13.29 8.93
#